data_AF-A0A0N4TBU7-F1
#
_entry.id   AF-A0A0N4TBU7-F1
#
_cell.length_a   1.000
_cell.length_b   1.000
_cell.length_c   1.000
_cell.angle_alpha   90.00
_cell.angle_beta   90.00
_cell.angle_gamma   90.00
#
_symmetry.space_group_name_H-M   'P 1'
#
loop_
_entity.id
_entity.type
_entity.pdbx_description
1 polymer ?
#
loop_
_entity_poly.entity_id
_entity_poly.type
_entity_poly.pdbx_seq_one_letter_code
_entity_poly.pdbx_strand_id
1 'polypeptide(L)'
;MRIFSHALMGRSYFQPIIIFAYSGYCQLCFHLEPIWQSVVNDLEPLGYGIGTVSAITDGNLLEKMRISRLPSIIVVVEGRVIHYRGSMQRKILYSVFLIICLKNITNIAFAALSAKAVRIFARDVIPNTFLLKITNHDGLRRFIDQWQTSNKISVVIFGNKENPRIRYMLTAMKYATFARFAYVYLNDQSTEIVKMREALDITCFKCENILIFNDFPQKGPVARLSIGNGQQFNIDTMGEFIERNKYLTLPRVWISFSKYLQLSSQSYFDDLCP
;
A
#
# COMPACT_ATOMS: atom_id res chain seq x y z
N MET A 1 -2.95 -1.44 27.10
CA MET A 1 -2.91 -2.44 25.99
C MET A 1 -4.10 -2.41 25.02
N ARG A 2 -5.38 -2.36 25.46
CA ARG A 2 -6.53 -2.31 24.51
C ARG A 2 -6.44 -1.15 23.51
N ILE A 3 -6.02 0.02 23.99
CA ILE A 3 -5.85 1.26 23.21
C ILE A 3 -4.89 1.07 22.01
N PHE A 4 -3.79 0.34 22.20
CA PHE A 4 -2.81 0.06 21.13
C PHE A 4 -3.43 -0.81 20.02
N SER A 5 -4.18 -1.86 20.38
CA SER A 5 -4.84 -2.70 19.39
C SER A 5 -5.92 -1.97 18.59
N HIS A 6 -6.68 -1.06 19.22
CA HIS A 6 -7.70 -0.27 18.52
C HIS A 6 -7.08 0.79 17.62
N ALA A 7 -6.00 1.45 18.06
CA ALA A 7 -5.27 2.42 17.26
C ALA A 7 -4.62 1.78 16.03
N LEU A 8 -4.04 0.59 16.16
CA LEU A 8 -3.48 -0.17 15.04
C LEU A 8 -4.55 -0.57 14.02
N MET A 9 -5.70 -1.08 14.48
CA MET A 9 -6.78 -1.50 13.58
C MET A 9 -7.41 -0.31 12.85
N GLY A 10 -7.60 0.83 13.52
CA GLY A 10 -8.12 2.05 12.87
C GLY A 10 -7.18 2.60 11.79
N ARG A 11 -5.87 2.64 12.06
CA ARG A 11 -4.87 3.10 11.08
C ARG A 11 -4.69 2.15 9.90
N SER A 12 -4.93 0.86 10.10
CA SER A 12 -4.79 -0.17 9.06
C SER A 12 -5.67 0.02 7.82
N TYR A 13 -6.70 0.89 7.88
CA TYR A 13 -7.54 1.23 6.74
C TYR A 13 -6.91 2.27 5.80
N PHE A 14 -6.02 3.12 6.30
CA PHE A 14 -5.37 4.18 5.52
C PHE A 14 -3.89 3.89 5.28
N GLN A 15 -3.29 3.03 6.09
CA GLN A 15 -1.87 2.71 6.03
C GLN A 15 -1.65 1.24 6.39
N PRO A 16 -0.93 0.46 5.57
CA PRO A 16 -0.59 -0.91 5.93
C PRO A 16 0.46 -0.92 7.04
N ILE A 17 0.30 -1.83 8.01
CA ILE A 17 1.23 -1.93 9.14
C ILE A 17 1.92 -3.28 9.10
N ILE A 18 3.24 -3.30 9.00
CA ILE A 18 4.06 -4.51 9.10
C ILE A 18 4.54 -4.67 10.54
N ILE A 19 4.34 -5.86 11.11
CA ILE A 19 4.67 -6.15 12.51
C ILE A 19 5.64 -7.33 12.57
N PHE A 20 6.73 -7.15 13.31
CA PHE A 20 7.66 -8.20 13.66
C PHE A 20 7.43 -8.70 15.09
N ALA A 21 7.05 -9.96 15.21
CA ALA A 21 6.86 -10.63 16.49
C ALA A 21 8.13 -11.40 16.89
N TYR A 22 8.66 -11.08 18.07
CA TYR A 22 9.92 -11.60 18.58
C TYR A 22 9.84 -11.99 20.06
N SER A 23 10.90 -12.62 20.57
CA SER A 23 11.11 -12.86 22.01
C SER A 23 12.59 -12.62 22.35
N GLY A 24 12.87 -12.14 23.55
CA GLY A 24 14.25 -11.91 24.02
C GLY A 24 15.09 -13.18 24.14
N TYR A 25 14.46 -14.36 24.20
CA TYR A 25 15.15 -15.66 24.30
C TYR A 25 15.25 -16.40 22.94
N CYS A 26 14.86 -15.76 21.84
CA CYS A 26 14.77 -16.38 20.52
C CYS A 26 16.05 -16.15 19.70
N GLN A 27 16.92 -17.16 19.59
CA GLN A 27 18.16 -17.09 18.81
C GLN A 27 17.93 -16.75 17.33
N LEU A 28 16.85 -17.26 16.74
CA LEU A 28 16.47 -16.95 15.36
C LEU A 28 16.05 -15.48 15.19
N CYS A 29 15.51 -14.86 16.23
CA CYS A 29 15.06 -13.48 16.19
C CYS A 29 16.25 -12.51 16.08
N PHE A 30 17.36 -12.78 16.78
CA PHE A 30 18.60 -12.02 16.66
C PHE A 30 19.23 -12.12 15.26
N HIS A 31 19.19 -13.30 14.63
CA HIS A 31 19.68 -13.46 13.26
C HIS A 31 18.82 -12.72 12.22
N LEU A 32 17.53 -12.54 12.49
CA LEU A 32 16.60 -11.84 11.60
C LEU A 32 16.54 -10.33 11.83
N GLU A 33 17.02 -9.84 12.97
CA GLU A 33 17.07 -8.43 13.30
C GLU A 33 17.74 -7.56 12.21
N PRO A 34 18.94 -7.88 11.67
CA PRO A 34 19.55 -7.04 10.62
C PRO A 34 18.74 -7.05 9.32
N ILE A 35 18.08 -8.17 9.00
CA ILE A 35 17.18 -8.28 7.83
C ILE A 35 15.94 -7.41 8.05
N TRP A 36 15.37 -7.46 9.26
CA TRP A 36 14.23 -6.64 9.64
C TRP A 36 14.56 -5.15 9.57
N GLN A 37 15.68 -4.72 10.13
CA GLN A 37 16.14 -3.33 10.03
C GLN A 37 16.30 -2.87 8.57
N SER A 38 16.87 -3.72 7.71
CA SER A 38 16.95 -3.41 6.27
C SER A 38 15.58 -3.27 5.61
N VAL A 39 14.59 -4.08 6.02
CA VAL A 39 13.21 -3.96 5.52
C VAL A 39 12.55 -2.68 6.02
N VAL A 40 12.74 -2.34 7.30
CA VAL A 40 12.21 -1.12 7.92
C VAL A 40 12.73 0.12 7.21
N ASN A 41 14.04 0.22 6.99
CA ASN A 41 14.68 1.35 6.32
C ASN A 41 14.14 1.60 4.90
N ASP A 42 13.65 0.56 4.23
CA ASP A 42 13.08 0.72 2.89
C ASP A 42 11.58 0.97 2.88
N LEU A 43 10.83 0.42 3.85
CA LEU A 43 9.37 0.48 3.86
C LEU A 43 8.84 1.69 4.63
N GLU A 44 9.47 2.06 5.74
CA GLU A 44 9.09 3.22 6.55
C GLU A 44 9.03 4.53 5.74
N PRO A 45 10.05 4.92 4.93
CA PRO A 45 9.97 6.12 4.11
C PRO A 45 8.93 6.00 2.99
N LEU A 46 8.45 4.78 2.69
CA LEU A 46 7.35 4.60 1.75
C LEU A 46 5.97 4.86 2.37
N GLY A 47 5.92 5.09 3.69
CA GLY A 47 4.69 5.23 4.43
C GLY A 47 4.09 3.89 4.88
N TYR A 48 4.89 2.84 5.07
CA TYR A 48 4.45 1.68 5.84
C TYR A 48 4.49 1.98 7.34
N GLY A 49 3.45 1.57 8.07
CA GLY A 49 3.51 1.56 9.52
C GLY A 49 4.41 0.43 9.99
N ILE A 50 5.38 0.72 10.86
CA ILE A 50 6.29 -0.28 11.43
C ILE A 50 5.87 -0.57 12.87
N GLY A 51 5.79 -1.86 13.21
CA GLY A 51 5.52 -2.32 14.57
C GLY A 51 6.40 -3.49 14.98
N THR A 52 6.68 -3.58 16.27
CA THR A 52 7.32 -4.75 16.89
C THR A 52 6.49 -5.19 18.07
N VAL A 53 6.42 -6.51 18.30
CA VAL A 53 5.63 -7.08 19.39
C VAL A 53 6.46 -8.15 20.07
N SER A 54 6.68 -8.00 21.37
CA SER A 54 7.43 -8.97 22.16
C SER A 54 6.47 -9.98 22.78
N ALA A 55 6.81 -11.26 22.64
CA ALA A 55 6.01 -12.34 23.20
C ALA A 55 6.02 -12.40 24.73
N ILE A 56 7.00 -11.78 25.36
CA ILE A 56 7.14 -11.75 26.82
C ILE A 56 6.24 -10.66 27.40
N THR A 57 6.18 -9.50 26.76
CA THR A 57 5.43 -8.34 27.25
C THR A 57 3.99 -8.31 26.74
N ASP A 58 3.76 -8.76 25.50
CA ASP A 58 2.50 -8.53 24.77
C ASP A 58 1.81 -9.84 24.35
N GLY A 59 1.84 -10.86 25.20
CA GLY A 59 1.25 -12.18 24.92
C GLY A 59 -0.22 -12.12 24.46
N ASN A 60 -1.05 -11.32 25.13
CA ASN A 60 -2.47 -11.12 24.76
C ASN A 60 -2.64 -10.55 23.34
N LEU A 61 -1.71 -9.70 22.89
CA LEU A 61 -1.76 -9.12 21.54
C LEU A 61 -1.36 -10.16 20.49
N LEU A 62 -0.36 -11.00 20.77
CA LEU A 62 0.02 -12.11 19.89
C LEU A 62 -1.12 -13.10 19.68
N GLU A 63 -1.83 -13.46 20.75
CA GLU A 63 -2.99 -14.34 20.67
C GLU A 63 -4.10 -13.73 19.81
N LYS A 64 -4.41 -12.44 20.02
CA LYS A 64 -5.38 -11.69 19.20
C LYS A 64 -4.98 -11.62 17.72
N MET A 65 -3.68 -11.52 17.43
CA MET A 65 -3.13 -11.53 16.06
C MET A 65 -2.89 -12.95 15.52
N ARG A 66 -3.28 -13.99 16.27
CA ARG A 66 -3.12 -15.41 15.89
C ARG A 66 -1.67 -15.81 15.58
N ILE A 67 -0.72 -15.22 16.29
CA ILE A 67 0.70 -15.57 16.17
C ILE A 67 1.01 -16.68 17.16
N SER A 68 1.25 -17.89 16.66
CA SER A 68 1.57 -19.07 17.47
C SER A 68 3.05 -19.46 17.46
N ARG A 69 3.85 -18.88 16.55
CA ARG A 69 5.27 -19.21 16.38
C ARG A 69 6.10 -17.94 16.24
N LEU A 70 7.31 -17.97 16.77
CA LEU A 70 8.28 -16.89 16.70
C LEU A 70 9.56 -17.39 16.02
N PRO A 71 10.30 -16.53 15.30
CA PRO A 71 9.88 -15.20 14.86
C PRO A 71 8.71 -15.27 13.87
N SER A 72 7.89 -14.22 13.78
CA SER A 72 6.86 -14.12 12.75
C SER A 72 6.74 -12.69 12.23
N ILE A 73 6.54 -12.56 10.92
CA ILE A 73 6.21 -11.28 10.28
C ILE A 73 4.77 -11.36 9.85
N ILE A 74 3.99 -10.35 10.23
CA ILE A 74 2.62 -10.18 9.80
C ILE A 74 2.43 -8.79 9.20
N VAL A 75 1.43 -8.65 8.36
CA VAL A 75 0.97 -7.35 7.87
C VAL A 75 -0.50 -7.20 8.20
N VAL A 76 -0.88 -6.03 8.70
CA VAL A 76 -2.27 -5.67 9.02
C VAL A 76 -2.74 -4.63 8.01
N VAL A 77 -3.75 -4.99 7.22
CA VAL A 77 -4.35 -4.14 6.18
C VAL A 77 -5.86 -4.29 6.21
N GLU A 78 -6.59 -3.18 6.21
CA GLU A 78 -8.06 -3.14 6.31
C GLU A 78 -8.62 -3.99 7.47
N GLY A 79 -7.92 -3.96 8.61
CA GLY A 79 -8.26 -4.74 9.80
C GLY A 79 -8.01 -6.25 9.69
N ARG A 80 -7.40 -6.72 8.59
CA ARG A 80 -7.07 -8.14 8.37
C ARG A 80 -5.61 -8.39 8.68
N VAL A 81 -5.35 -9.45 9.45
CA VAL A 81 -3.99 -9.92 9.76
C VAL A 81 -3.58 -10.96 8.72
N ILE A 82 -2.51 -10.69 7.98
CA ILE A 82 -1.97 -11.58 6.95
C ILE A 82 -0.56 -12.00 7.37
N HIS A 83 -0.37 -13.30 7.53
CA HIS A 83 0.91 -13.85 7.95
C HIS A 83 1.84 -14.05 6.76
N TYR A 84 3.11 -13.66 6.93
CA TYR A 84 4.15 -13.98 5.96
C TYR A 84 4.37 -15.49 5.90
N ARG A 85 4.07 -16.09 4.74
CA ARG A 85 4.24 -17.52 4.45
C ARG A 85 5.43 -17.79 3.53
N GLY A 86 6.53 -17.05 3.68
CA GLY A 86 7.75 -17.33 2.93
C GLY A 86 8.33 -18.71 3.26
N SER A 87 9.47 -19.05 2.65
CA SER A 87 10.25 -20.28 2.89
C SER A 87 10.69 -20.51 4.34
N MET A 88 10.18 -19.74 5.29
CA MET A 88 10.32 -19.91 6.72
C MET A 88 9.64 -21.20 7.26
N GLN A 89 8.95 -21.99 6.43
CA GLN A 89 8.08 -23.08 6.92
C GLN A 89 8.27 -24.47 6.30
N ARG A 90 9.31 -24.78 5.52
CA ARG A 90 9.45 -26.13 4.94
C ARG A 90 10.68 -26.93 5.33
N LYS A 91 11.28 -26.69 6.50
CA LYS A 91 12.29 -27.58 7.12
C LYS A 91 12.26 -27.62 8.66
N ILE A 92 11.10 -27.46 9.30
CA ILE A 92 10.92 -27.77 10.74
C ILE A 92 9.64 -28.59 10.92
N LEU A 93 9.50 -29.68 10.17
CA LEU A 93 8.53 -30.73 10.50
C LEU A 93 9.17 -32.11 10.63
N TYR A 94 10.45 -32.24 10.27
CA TYR A 94 11.22 -33.42 10.63
C TYR A 94 12.46 -32.93 11.36
N SER A 95 12.63 -33.40 12.60
CA SER A 95 13.88 -33.40 13.33
C SER A 95 14.21 -32.17 14.21
N VAL A 96 13.33 -31.81 15.15
CA VAL A 96 13.79 -31.20 16.42
C VAL A 96 13.81 -32.23 17.56
N PHE A 97 13.07 -33.34 17.43
CA PHE A 97 13.08 -34.42 18.42
C PHE A 97 14.25 -35.42 18.24
N LEU A 98 14.96 -35.40 17.10
CA LEU A 98 16.08 -36.34 16.83
C LEU A 98 17.48 -35.68 16.80
N ILE A 99 17.57 -34.34 16.75
CA ILE A 99 18.85 -33.60 16.67
C ILE A 99 19.30 -33.09 18.05
N ILE A 100 19.10 -33.89 19.10
CA ILE A 100 19.75 -33.66 20.40
C ILE A 100 20.85 -34.71 20.65
N CYS A 101 20.92 -35.79 19.85
CA CYS A 101 21.91 -36.87 20.02
C CYS A 101 23.13 -36.84 19.09
N LEU A 102 23.18 -35.98 18.07
CA LEU A 102 24.33 -35.91 17.17
C LEU A 102 24.96 -34.51 17.20
N LYS A 103 25.92 -34.34 18.12
CA LYS A 103 26.89 -33.23 18.11
C LYS A 103 27.79 -33.32 16.86
N ASN A 104 27.25 -33.15 15.64
CA ASN A 104 28.05 -32.92 14.43
C ASN A 104 27.23 -32.60 13.17
N ILE A 105 26.22 -31.73 13.26
CA ILE A 105 25.59 -31.14 12.07
C ILE A 105 25.50 -29.63 12.27
N THR A 106 26.60 -28.93 12.00
CA THR A 106 26.67 -27.45 12.02
C THR A 106 26.06 -26.79 10.80
N ASN A 107 25.43 -27.54 9.89
CA ASN A 107 24.78 -27.00 8.69
C ASN A 107 23.31 -27.42 8.62
N ILE A 108 22.52 -27.03 9.63
CA ILE A 108 21.08 -26.86 9.41
C ILE A 108 20.94 -25.61 8.57
N ALA A 109 20.75 -25.79 7.27
CA ALA A 109 20.39 -24.70 6.36
C ALA A 109 19.04 -24.11 6.80
N PHE A 110 19.09 -23.15 7.71
CA PHE A 110 17.98 -22.26 7.98
C PHE A 110 17.65 -21.58 6.65
N ALA A 111 16.43 -21.80 6.15
CA ALA A 111 15.93 -21.04 5.02
C ALA A 111 15.93 -19.58 5.44
N ALA A 112 16.96 -18.85 5.03
CA ALA A 112 17.16 -17.46 5.40
C ALA A 112 15.99 -16.62 4.87
N LEU A 113 15.34 -15.89 5.78
CA LEU A 113 14.39 -14.85 5.40
C LEU A 113 15.12 -13.84 4.51
N SER A 114 14.65 -13.65 3.27
CA SER A 114 15.23 -12.62 2.40
C SER A 114 14.46 -11.30 2.55
N ALA A 115 15.16 -10.19 2.79
CA ALA A 115 14.57 -8.84 2.79
C ALA A 115 13.77 -8.59 1.51
N LYS A 116 14.26 -9.07 0.35
CA LYS A 116 13.56 -8.98 -0.94
C LYS A 116 12.20 -9.67 -0.91
N ALA A 117 12.11 -10.85 -0.30
CA ALA A 117 10.86 -11.60 -0.22
C ALA A 117 9.85 -10.92 0.71
N VAL A 118 10.32 -10.30 1.80
CA VAL A 118 9.46 -9.50 2.69
C VAL A 118 8.94 -8.24 1.99
N ARG A 119 9.77 -7.56 1.18
CA ARG A 119 9.34 -6.40 0.37
C ARG A 119 8.29 -6.79 -0.68
N ILE A 120 8.47 -7.94 -1.36
CA ILE A 120 7.48 -8.47 -2.30
C ILE A 120 6.17 -8.79 -1.59
N PHE A 121 6.25 -9.46 -0.43
CA PHE A 121 5.08 -9.73 0.40
C PHE A 121 4.35 -8.46 0.82
N ALA A 122 5.08 -7.44 1.30
CA ALA A 122 4.50 -6.15 1.66
C ALA A 122 3.74 -5.53 0.47
N ARG A 123 4.27 -5.62 -0.75
CA ARG A 123 3.53 -5.17 -1.94
C ARG A 123 2.26 -6.00 -2.17
N ASP A 124 2.37 -7.32 -2.16
CA ASP A 124 1.30 -8.24 -2.58
C ASP A 124 0.15 -8.32 -1.57
N VAL A 125 0.39 -7.93 -0.32
CA VAL A 125 -0.65 -7.85 0.71
C VAL A 125 -1.60 -6.66 0.51
N ILE A 126 -1.16 -5.60 -0.17
CA ILE A 126 -2.01 -4.43 -0.40
C ILE A 126 -3.11 -4.80 -1.40
N PRO A 127 -4.40 -4.63 -1.06
CA PRO A 127 -5.50 -4.89 -1.97
C PRO A 127 -5.39 -4.08 -3.27
N ASN A 128 -5.60 -4.75 -4.39
CA ASN A 128 -5.65 -4.09 -5.71
C ASN A 128 -6.89 -3.20 -5.89
N THR A 129 -7.82 -3.20 -4.92
CA THR A 129 -9.01 -2.34 -4.91
C THR A 129 -8.68 -0.86 -4.82
N PHE A 130 -7.56 -0.51 -4.18
CA PHE A 130 -7.12 0.89 -4.07
C PHE A 130 -6.56 1.45 -5.38
N LEU A 131 -6.00 0.59 -6.25
CA LEU A 131 -5.35 0.99 -7.50
C LEU A 131 -5.84 0.12 -8.66
N LEU A 132 -6.85 0.62 -9.37
CA LEU A 132 -7.46 -0.11 -10.48
C LEU A 132 -6.53 -0.12 -11.70
N LYS A 133 -6.13 -1.30 -12.17
CA LYS A 133 -5.39 -1.42 -13.43
C LYS A 133 -6.36 -1.29 -14.62
N ILE A 134 -6.03 -0.39 -15.55
CA ILE A 134 -6.83 -0.13 -16.75
C ILE A 134 -6.01 -0.49 -17.99
N THR A 135 -6.61 -1.27 -18.88
CA THR A 135 -5.98 -1.73 -20.14
C THR A 135 -6.66 -1.18 -21.39
N ASN A 136 -7.92 -0.74 -21.29
CA ASN A 136 -8.77 -0.41 -22.45
C ASN A 136 -9.26 1.05 -22.38
N HIS A 137 -9.36 1.73 -23.54
CA HIS A 137 -9.71 3.16 -23.61
C HIS A 137 -11.07 3.43 -22.94
N ASP A 138 -12.05 2.56 -23.20
CA ASP A 138 -13.38 2.65 -22.59
C ASP A 138 -13.34 2.45 -21.06
N GLY A 139 -12.40 1.65 -20.56
CA GLY A 139 -12.18 1.47 -19.13
C GLY A 139 -11.70 2.76 -18.47
N LEU A 140 -10.79 3.48 -19.13
CA LEU A 140 -10.32 4.79 -18.67
C LEU A 140 -11.46 5.80 -18.65
N ARG A 141 -12.25 5.86 -19.73
CA ARG A 141 -13.43 6.74 -19.81
C ARG A 141 -14.42 6.45 -18.68
N ARG A 142 -14.79 5.18 -18.48
CA ARG A 142 -15.70 4.76 -17.40
C ARG A 142 -15.17 5.13 -16.02
N PHE A 143 -13.87 4.95 -15.78
CA PHE A 143 -13.24 5.31 -14.51
C PHE A 143 -13.31 6.82 -14.25
N ILE A 144 -13.02 7.63 -15.27
CA ILE A 144 -13.10 9.08 -15.16
C ILE A 144 -14.57 9.50 -14.93
N ASP A 145 -15.52 8.95 -15.70
CA ASP A 145 -16.97 9.24 -15.65
C ASP A 145 -17.65 8.94 -14.30
N GLN A 146 -17.01 8.16 -13.41
CA GLN A 146 -17.49 7.95 -12.03
C GLN A 146 -17.56 9.25 -11.20
N TRP A 147 -17.04 10.39 -11.69
CA TRP A 147 -17.23 11.71 -11.06
C TRP A 147 -18.71 12.06 -10.93
N GLN A 148 -19.58 11.53 -11.80
CA GLN A 148 -21.01 11.78 -11.76
C GLN A 148 -21.69 11.13 -10.54
N THR A 149 -21.17 10.00 -10.08
CA THR A 149 -21.76 9.17 -9.02
C THR A 149 -21.04 9.29 -7.69
N SER A 150 -19.83 9.83 -7.67
CA SER A 150 -19.03 9.93 -6.44
C SER A 150 -18.19 11.21 -6.38
N ASN A 151 -18.13 11.79 -5.18
CA ASN A 151 -17.42 13.03 -4.85
C ASN A 151 -15.92 12.84 -4.61
N LYS A 152 -15.29 11.87 -5.28
CA LYS A 152 -13.85 11.63 -5.17
C LYS A 152 -13.12 12.21 -6.38
N ILE A 153 -11.92 12.74 -6.20
CA ILE A 153 -11.06 13.07 -7.35
C ILE A 153 -10.58 11.79 -8.01
N SER A 154 -10.45 11.79 -9.34
CA SER A 154 -9.94 10.66 -10.12
C SER A 154 -8.48 10.89 -10.46
N VAL A 155 -7.59 10.08 -9.89
CA VAL A 155 -6.14 10.15 -10.12
C VAL A 155 -5.74 9.00 -11.03
N VAL A 156 -5.18 9.32 -12.19
CA VAL A 156 -4.71 8.32 -13.16
C VAL A 156 -3.18 8.38 -13.24
N ILE A 157 -2.54 7.26 -12.94
CA ILE A 157 -1.09 7.10 -12.95
C ILE A 157 -0.72 6.30 -14.19
N PHE A 158 0.10 6.89 -15.03
CA PHE A 158 0.67 6.27 -16.20
C PHE A 158 2.13 5.92 -15.92
N GLY A 159 2.50 4.65 -16.07
CA GLY A 159 3.85 4.20 -15.78
C GLY A 159 4.42 3.24 -16.82
N ASN A 160 5.72 3.05 -16.75
CA ASN A 160 6.49 2.25 -17.71
C ASN A 160 6.73 0.80 -17.27
N LYS A 161 6.10 0.34 -16.19
CA LYS A 161 6.19 -1.05 -15.70
C LYS A 161 4.80 -1.67 -15.63
N GLU A 162 4.67 -2.94 -16.01
CA GLU A 162 3.39 -3.65 -15.96
C GLU A 162 2.82 -3.76 -14.53
N ASN A 163 3.72 -3.95 -13.56
CA ASN A 163 3.36 -3.98 -12.15
C ASN A 163 3.62 -2.62 -11.50
N PRO A 164 2.59 -2.00 -10.89
CA PRO A 164 2.75 -0.74 -10.21
C PRO A 164 3.72 -0.90 -9.03
N ARG A 165 4.52 0.13 -8.81
CA ARG A 165 5.43 0.19 -7.66
C ARG A 165 4.61 0.35 -6.38
N ILE A 166 5.11 -0.20 -5.28
CA ILE A 166 4.45 -0.18 -3.97
C ILE A 166 4.05 1.24 -3.52
N ARG A 167 4.87 2.27 -3.85
CA ARG A 167 4.59 3.68 -3.57
C ARG A 167 3.22 4.13 -4.08
N TYR A 168 2.82 3.72 -5.30
CA TYR A 168 1.53 4.09 -5.88
C TYR A 168 0.37 3.44 -5.14
N MET A 169 0.54 2.18 -4.72
CA MET A 169 -0.46 1.46 -3.95
C MET A 169 -0.63 2.07 -2.54
N LEU A 170 0.49 2.46 -1.91
CA LEU A 170 0.48 3.13 -0.60
C LEU A 170 -0.16 4.51 -0.66
N THR A 171 0.20 5.33 -1.64
CA THR A 171 -0.46 6.61 -1.88
C THR A 171 -1.95 6.42 -2.12
N ALA A 172 -2.33 5.42 -2.92
CA ALA A 172 -3.73 5.15 -3.22
C ALA A 172 -4.54 4.77 -1.99
N MET A 173 -3.96 3.96 -1.09
CA MET A 173 -4.57 3.58 0.18
C MET A 173 -4.69 4.78 1.13
N LYS A 174 -3.63 5.59 1.24
CA LYS A 174 -3.60 6.78 2.10
C LYS A 174 -4.70 7.78 1.77
N TYR A 175 -4.93 8.03 0.47
CA TYR A 175 -5.90 9.02 -0.01
C TYR A 175 -7.23 8.40 -0.47
N ALA A 176 -7.49 7.13 -0.15
CA ALA A 176 -8.68 6.41 -0.60
C ALA A 176 -10.02 7.03 -0.13
N THR A 177 -10.00 7.90 0.88
CA THR A 177 -11.18 8.59 1.41
C THR A 177 -11.78 9.57 0.41
N PHE A 178 -10.94 10.39 -0.22
CA PHE A 178 -11.37 11.46 -1.13
C PHE A 178 -10.85 11.31 -2.57
N ALA A 179 -9.93 10.37 -2.83
CA ALA A 179 -9.38 10.10 -4.15
C ALA A 179 -9.60 8.64 -4.56
N ARG A 180 -9.75 8.42 -5.87
CA ARG A 180 -9.74 7.09 -6.50
C ARG A 180 -8.54 7.03 -7.44
N PHE A 181 -7.88 5.88 -7.49
CA PHE A 181 -6.65 5.72 -8.27
C PHE A 181 -6.80 4.66 -9.34
N ALA A 182 -6.28 4.97 -10.52
CA ALA A 182 -6.10 4.04 -11.61
C ALA A 182 -4.64 4.00 -12.06
N TYR A 183 -4.23 2.85 -12.59
CA TYR A 183 -2.91 2.63 -13.17
C TYR A 183 -3.02 2.16 -14.61
N VAL A 184 -2.27 2.81 -15.49
CA VAL A 184 -2.17 2.46 -16.91
C VAL A 184 -0.71 2.17 -17.25
N TYR A 185 -0.48 1.04 -17.91
CA TYR A 185 0.84 0.64 -18.38
C TYR A 185 1.11 1.23 -19.78
N LEU A 186 2.04 2.17 -19.88
CA LEU A 186 2.32 2.93 -21.11
C LEU A 186 3.11 2.19 -22.18
N ASN A 187 3.83 1.14 -21.80
CA ASN A 187 4.71 0.41 -22.70
C ASN A 187 4.02 -0.82 -23.32
N ASP A 188 2.72 -0.96 -23.09
CA ASP A 188 1.88 -1.86 -23.87
C ASP A 188 1.70 -1.29 -25.29
N GLN A 189 1.79 -2.16 -26.29
CA GLN A 189 1.67 -1.80 -27.72
C GLN A 189 0.23 -1.91 -28.23
N SER A 190 -0.74 -2.10 -27.34
CA SER A 190 -2.15 -2.15 -27.72
C SER A 190 -2.62 -0.81 -28.30
N THR A 191 -3.45 -0.90 -29.35
CA THR A 191 -4.04 0.26 -30.03
C THR A 191 -4.87 1.12 -29.07
N GLU A 192 -5.42 0.50 -28.02
CA GLU A 192 -6.17 1.16 -26.95
C GLU A 192 -5.30 2.12 -26.13
N ILE A 193 -4.08 1.72 -25.78
CA ILE A 193 -3.15 2.56 -25.01
C ILE A 193 -2.61 3.70 -25.88
N VAL A 194 -2.41 3.48 -27.18
CA VAL A 194 -2.04 4.55 -28.13
C VAL A 194 -3.12 5.62 -28.17
N LYS A 195 -4.39 5.24 -28.33
CA LYS A 195 -5.54 6.18 -28.31
C LYS A 195 -5.61 6.97 -27.00
N MET A 196 -5.44 6.30 -25.85
CA MET A 196 -5.44 6.99 -24.55
C MET A 196 -4.34 8.04 -24.45
N ARG A 197 -3.15 7.74 -24.97
CA ARG A 197 -2.01 8.64 -24.90
C ARG A 197 -2.17 9.84 -25.81
N GLU A 198 -2.67 9.62 -27.02
CA GLU A 198 -3.00 10.69 -27.97
C GLU A 198 -4.06 11.62 -27.36
N ALA A 199 -5.11 11.05 -26.77
CA ALA A 199 -6.18 11.81 -26.12
C ALA A 199 -5.71 12.65 -24.91
N LEU A 200 -4.60 12.27 -24.27
CA LEU A 200 -4.07 12.92 -23.07
C LEU A 200 -2.75 13.66 -23.30
N ASP A 201 -2.32 13.78 -24.56
CA ASP A 201 -1.07 14.42 -24.97
C ASP A 201 0.16 13.89 -24.19
N ILE A 202 0.28 12.56 -24.14
CA ILE A 202 1.39 11.84 -23.50
C ILE A 202 2.35 11.31 -24.58
N THR A 203 3.36 12.12 -24.89
CA THR A 203 4.34 11.83 -25.95
C THR A 203 5.41 10.82 -25.54
N CYS A 204 5.72 10.71 -24.25
CA CYS A 204 6.85 9.92 -23.77
C CYS A 204 6.45 8.53 -23.23
N PHE A 205 7.25 7.51 -23.57
CA PHE A 205 7.01 6.10 -23.26
C PHE A 205 7.68 5.61 -21.96
N LYS A 206 8.76 6.29 -21.53
CA LYS A 206 9.58 5.89 -20.39
C LYS A 206 9.36 6.75 -19.14
N CYS A 207 8.51 7.77 -19.22
CA CYS A 207 8.16 8.65 -18.11
C CYS A 207 7.04 8.06 -17.27
N GLU A 208 6.93 8.61 -16.06
CA GLU A 208 5.79 8.41 -15.19
C GLU A 208 4.98 9.70 -15.20
N ASN A 209 3.67 9.59 -15.37
CA ASN A 209 2.75 10.74 -15.39
C ASN A 209 1.62 10.50 -14.39
N ILE A 210 1.26 11.52 -13.63
CA ILE A 210 0.10 11.53 -12.74
C ILE A 210 -0.82 12.64 -13.21
N LEU A 211 -2.05 12.27 -13.56
CA LEU A 211 -3.09 13.18 -13.98
C LEU A 211 -4.22 13.16 -12.94
N ILE A 212 -4.71 14.33 -12.57
CA ILE A 212 -5.86 14.47 -11.67
C ILE A 212 -7.04 15.03 -12.45
N PHE A 213 -8.17 14.34 -12.35
CA PHE A 213 -9.46 14.75 -12.90
C PHE A 213 -10.43 15.03 -11.75
N ASN A 214 -11.15 16.14 -11.85
CA ASN A 214 -12.20 16.58 -10.92
C ASN A 214 -13.58 16.49 -11.61
N ASP A 215 -14.45 17.44 -11.32
CA ASP A 215 -15.71 17.66 -12.03
C ASP A 215 -15.47 18.14 -13.47
N PHE A 216 -16.23 17.60 -14.42
CA PHE A 216 -16.17 17.95 -15.84
C PHE A 216 -14.87 17.55 -16.56
N PRO A 217 -14.60 16.23 -16.72
CA PRO A 217 -13.40 15.72 -17.38
C PRO A 217 -13.27 16.10 -18.87
N GLN A 218 -14.33 16.65 -19.46
CA GLN A 218 -14.34 17.15 -20.84
C GLN A 218 -13.33 18.30 -21.07
N LYS A 219 -12.99 19.05 -20.01
CA LYS A 219 -12.00 20.13 -20.08
C LYS A 219 -10.55 19.64 -19.98
N GLY A 220 -10.35 18.32 -19.85
CA GLY A 220 -9.04 17.71 -19.63
C GLY A 220 -8.68 17.56 -18.15
N PRO A 221 -7.45 17.12 -17.85
CA PRO A 221 -6.98 17.00 -16.47
C PRO A 221 -6.75 18.38 -15.83
N VAL A 222 -7.12 18.51 -14.56
CA VAL A 222 -6.94 19.75 -13.77
C VAL A 222 -5.48 20.01 -13.50
N ALA A 223 -4.77 18.94 -13.19
CA ALA A 223 -3.38 18.98 -12.82
C ALA A 223 -2.65 17.81 -13.46
N ARG A 224 -1.45 18.10 -13.94
CA ARG A 224 -0.54 17.13 -14.55
C ARG A 224 0.80 17.23 -13.84
N LEU A 225 1.33 16.08 -13.46
CA LEU A 225 2.69 15.94 -12.99
C LEU A 225 3.39 14.88 -13.82
N SER A 226 4.48 15.26 -14.48
CA SER A 226 5.26 14.40 -15.37
C SER A 226 6.71 14.36 -14.91
N ILE A 227 7.26 13.15 -14.72
CA ILE A 227 8.69 12.95 -14.46
C ILE A 227 9.32 12.17 -15.61
N GLY A 228 10.38 12.75 -16.17
CA GLY A 228 11.18 12.14 -17.24
C GLY A 228 12.36 11.30 -16.72
N ASN A 229 12.98 10.56 -17.63
CA ASN A 229 14.34 10.01 -17.50
C ASN A 229 14.61 9.09 -16.29
N GLY A 230 13.78 8.05 -16.11
CA GLY A 230 14.08 6.95 -15.17
C GLY A 230 14.04 7.32 -13.68
N GLN A 231 13.81 8.60 -13.37
CA GLN A 231 13.52 9.08 -12.04
C GLN A 231 12.15 8.58 -11.59
N GLN A 232 12.00 8.44 -10.28
CA GLN A 232 10.80 7.92 -9.64
C GLN A 232 10.15 9.03 -8.85
N PHE A 233 8.82 9.06 -8.80
CA PHE A 233 8.13 9.97 -7.90
C PHE A 233 8.49 9.68 -6.44
N ASN A 234 8.88 10.73 -5.71
CA ASN A 234 8.94 10.68 -4.25
C ASN A 234 7.51 10.70 -3.70
N ILE A 235 7.28 10.08 -2.55
CA ILE A 235 5.96 10.02 -1.92
C ILE A 235 5.53 11.39 -1.41
N ASP A 236 6.47 12.21 -0.94
CA ASP A 236 6.16 13.55 -0.47
C ASP A 236 5.67 14.44 -1.62
N THR A 237 6.36 14.42 -2.76
CA THR A 237 5.98 15.22 -3.93
C THR A 237 4.64 14.77 -4.52
N MET A 238 4.36 13.46 -4.53
CA MET A 238 3.04 12.95 -4.88
C MET A 238 1.97 13.39 -3.89
N GLY A 239 2.29 13.34 -2.59
CA GLY A 239 1.38 13.73 -1.52
C GLY A 239 0.97 15.19 -1.63
N GLU A 240 1.95 16.09 -1.74
CA GLU A 240 1.71 17.53 -1.93
C GLU A 240 0.88 17.82 -3.18
N PHE A 241 1.17 17.12 -4.28
CA PHE A 241 0.44 17.28 -5.54
C PHE A 241 -1.04 16.86 -5.41
N ILE A 242 -1.31 15.77 -4.69
CA ILE A 242 -2.68 15.28 -4.46
C ILE A 242 -3.43 16.19 -3.49
N GLU A 243 -2.80 16.58 -2.38
CA GLU A 243 -3.40 17.44 -1.34
C GLU A 243 -3.73 18.83 -1.89
N ARG A 244 -2.85 19.40 -2.73
CA ARG A 244 -3.11 20.68 -3.41
C ARG A 244 -4.38 20.64 -4.27
N ASN A 245 -4.71 19.48 -4.83
CA ASN A 245 -5.84 19.27 -5.73
C ASN A 245 -6.95 18.44 -5.08
N LYS A 246 -7.04 18.41 -3.74
CA LYS A 246 -8.02 17.58 -3.00
C LYS A 246 -9.46 18.03 -3.20
N TYR A 247 -9.67 19.30 -3.52
CA TYR A 247 -10.99 19.91 -3.61
C TYR A 247 -11.58 19.85 -5.02
N LEU A 248 -12.83 19.40 -5.08
CA LEU A 248 -13.69 19.52 -6.24
C LEU A 248 -14.12 20.98 -6.41
N THR A 249 -14.27 21.42 -7.66
CA THR A 249 -14.72 22.79 -7.97
C THR A 249 -16.14 23.01 -7.45
N LEU A 250 -16.98 21.97 -7.49
CA LEU A 250 -18.34 21.99 -6.96
C LEU A 250 -18.56 20.76 -6.09
N PRO A 251 -18.29 20.82 -4.77
CA PRO A 251 -18.57 19.71 -3.86
C PRO A 251 -20.08 19.42 -3.86
N ARG A 252 -20.48 18.25 -4.38
CA ARG A 252 -21.89 17.86 -4.36
C ARG A 252 -22.24 17.47 -2.94
N VAL A 253 -23.07 18.26 -2.27
CA VAL A 253 -23.60 17.88 -0.96
C VAL A 253 -24.57 16.72 -1.19
N TRP A 254 -24.11 15.48 -1.00
CA TRP A 254 -25.02 14.34 -0.94
C TRP A 254 -25.62 14.34 0.46
N ILE A 255 -26.85 14.84 0.58
CA ILE A 255 -27.69 14.57 1.74
C ILE A 255 -28.04 13.09 1.67
N SER A 256 -27.11 12.24 2.08
CA SER A 256 -27.44 10.88 2.44
C SER A 256 -27.73 10.85 3.91
N PHE A 257 -28.92 10.36 4.24
CA PHE A 257 -29.44 10.11 5.59
C PHE A 257 -28.66 8.99 6.32
N SER A 258 -27.33 8.98 6.24
CA SER A 258 -26.48 8.04 6.97
C SER A 258 -25.58 8.82 7.92
N LYS A 259 -25.85 8.66 9.22
CA LYS A 259 -25.24 9.29 10.40
C LYS A 259 -23.69 9.19 10.48
N TYR A 260 -23.05 8.50 9.54
CA TYR A 260 -21.59 8.37 9.43
C TYR A 260 -20.92 9.38 8.49
N LEU A 261 -21.66 10.12 7.65
CA LEU A 261 -21.09 11.08 6.69
C LEU A 261 -21.08 12.56 7.19
N GLN A 262 -21.59 12.83 8.40
CA GLN A 262 -21.58 14.20 8.96
C GLN A 262 -20.18 14.73 9.27
N LEU A 263 -19.17 13.86 9.39
CA LEU A 263 -17.80 14.28 9.72
C LEU A 263 -17.02 14.77 8.49
N SER A 264 -17.29 14.27 7.28
CA SER A 264 -16.52 14.67 6.09
C SER A 264 -16.96 15.98 5.47
N SER A 265 -18.24 16.35 5.61
CA SER A 265 -18.74 17.64 5.12
C SER A 265 -18.37 18.79 6.04
N GLN A 266 -18.40 18.57 7.36
CA GLN A 266 -18.04 19.61 8.33
C GLN A 266 -16.55 19.94 8.25
N SER A 267 -15.67 18.92 8.26
CA SER A 267 -14.22 19.14 8.10
C SER A 267 -13.86 19.81 6.76
N TYR A 268 -14.65 19.59 5.71
CA TYR A 268 -14.44 20.22 4.40
C TYR A 268 -14.75 21.72 4.42
N PHE A 269 -15.85 22.14 5.07
CA PHE A 269 -16.18 23.55 5.22
C PHE A 269 -15.24 24.25 6.21
N ASP A 270 -14.90 23.58 7.32
CA ASP A 270 -13.98 24.09 8.33
C ASP A 270 -12.56 24.30 7.75
N ASP A 271 -12.09 23.44 6.82
CA ASP A 271 -10.80 23.63 6.13
C ASP A 271 -10.80 24.76 5.08
N LEU A 272 -11.96 25.11 4.52
CA LEU A 272 -12.09 26.16 3.49
C LEU A 272 -12.31 27.56 4.08
N CYS A 273 -12.76 27.64 5.33
CA CYS A 273 -13.05 28.88 6.04
C CYS A 273 -12.52 28.79 7.49
N PRO A 274 -11.21 29.06 7.71
CA PRO A 274 -10.63 29.12 9.06
C PRO A 274 -11.12 30.32 9.88
#